data_AF-A0A7S2KC21-F1
#
_entry.id   AF-A0A7S2KC21-F1
#
_cell.length_a   1.000
_cell.length_b   1.000
_cell.length_c   1.000
_cell.angle_alpha   90.00
_cell.angle_beta   90.00
_cell.angle_gamma   90.00
#
_symmetry.space_group_name_H-M   'P 1'
#
loop_
_entity.id
_entity.type
_entity.pdbx_description
1 polymer ?
#
loop_
_entity_poly.entity_id
_entity_poly.type
_entity_poly.pdbx_seq_one_letter_code
_entity_poly.pdbx_strand_id
1 'polypeptide(L)'
;INRDNIDHALTAITNLVDRYKDHPAVLGLQPLNEPWEFTPMDELKTYYWDGYLIMKRAAPTWKYVMHDAFLFELKIWGGFMDGCPDRALDTHIYQAWRAPSSRVAFYQEACSWKRRIAEMELAFGPVIVGEWSLATDNCAMWLNGFNDNLPGYPVLPCKFVTCTDPYMGMDQPGTPVDPGQPYLGPYGSGISGPVWGECPVGRDWLKEHDTNVKAGMDWVHAPPEAPPGRDGTDEVMAHLARKKISAFAGVGHGYYFWNFRTDLPEPGWSYLLASERGWIPRGSFETDHIQNACRREDGSEYKCVARRRKNNEKYVRIQVVWALNKTNPDADYSYVDDLSGDALYAEADQVYNAFWQANMLNGTTCDFAGTAELEFSDDYEEGDDEFDDTWTPDDTGNGEDDDTVSKHDAVMTGFIGLLVGCLIGFIIAMKSSRSFNVAVRRSVMPSSMKNSEVFTSNNSLVGSEKMPMIV
;
A
#
# COMPACT_ATOMS: atom_id res chain seq x y z
N ILE A 1 -7.22 7.99 -33.35
CA ILE A 1 -6.62 9.21 -32.78
C ILE A 1 -7.19 10.42 -33.49
N ASN A 2 -7.74 11.40 -32.74
CA ASN A 2 -8.22 12.68 -33.29
C ASN A 2 -7.17 13.76 -33.03
N ARG A 3 -6.58 14.33 -34.10
CA ARG A 3 -5.50 15.31 -33.99
C ARG A 3 -5.99 16.68 -33.49
N ASP A 4 -7.20 17.09 -33.86
CA ASP A 4 -7.77 18.38 -33.42
C ASP A 4 -7.90 18.43 -31.88
N ASN A 5 -8.26 17.31 -31.25
CA ASN A 5 -8.34 17.20 -29.79
C ASN A 5 -6.95 17.28 -29.13
N ILE A 6 -5.92 16.70 -29.76
CA ILE A 6 -4.54 16.78 -29.28
C ILE A 6 -4.04 18.23 -29.38
N ASP A 7 -4.26 18.89 -30.52
CA ASP A 7 -3.86 20.27 -30.74
C ASP A 7 -4.59 21.24 -29.80
N HIS A 8 -5.87 20.96 -29.51
CA HIS A 8 -6.63 21.69 -28.51
C HIS A 8 -6.02 21.52 -27.10
N ALA A 9 -5.65 20.31 -26.71
CA ALA A 9 -5.01 20.05 -25.42
C ALA A 9 -3.64 20.73 -25.29
N LEU A 10 -2.81 20.71 -26.34
CA LEU A 10 -1.54 21.46 -26.39
C LEU A 10 -1.74 22.98 -26.32
N THR A 11 -2.81 23.48 -26.92
CA THR A 11 -3.21 24.89 -26.80
C THR A 11 -3.61 25.24 -25.37
N ALA A 12 -4.34 24.36 -24.68
CA ALA A 12 -4.68 24.53 -23.28
C ALA A 12 -3.43 24.56 -22.38
N ILE A 13 -2.46 23.66 -22.62
CA ILE A 13 -1.15 23.68 -21.95
C ILE A 13 -0.44 25.02 -22.15
N THR A 14 -0.38 25.50 -23.39
CA THR A 14 0.24 26.79 -23.72
C THR A 14 -0.40 27.92 -22.91
N ASN A 15 -1.74 27.96 -22.87
CA ASN A 15 -2.48 28.99 -22.13
C ASN A 15 -2.25 28.92 -20.61
N LEU A 16 -2.17 27.71 -20.03
CA LEU A 16 -1.86 27.51 -18.61
C LEU A 16 -0.45 27.99 -18.28
N VAL A 17 0.54 27.58 -19.07
CA VAL A 17 1.94 27.99 -18.86
C VAL A 17 2.08 29.50 -19.00
N ASP A 18 1.54 30.11 -20.05
CA ASP A 18 1.65 31.56 -20.24
C ASP A 18 0.97 32.37 -19.14
N ARG A 19 -0.14 31.86 -18.60
CA ARG A 19 -0.88 32.51 -17.52
C ARG A 19 -0.14 32.44 -16.19
N TYR A 20 0.54 31.33 -15.90
CA TYR A 20 1.02 31.03 -14.55
C TYR A 20 2.54 30.97 -14.40
N LYS A 21 3.34 31.01 -15.49
CA LYS A 21 4.82 30.88 -15.47
C LYS A 21 5.55 31.77 -14.45
N ASP A 22 5.04 32.96 -14.19
CA ASP A 22 5.64 33.92 -13.25
C ASP A 22 5.05 33.84 -11.83
N HIS A 23 4.09 32.94 -11.58
CA HIS A 23 3.43 32.82 -10.29
C HIS A 23 4.28 31.93 -9.34
N PRO A 24 4.77 32.46 -8.20
CA PRO A 24 5.74 31.76 -7.35
C PRO A 24 5.19 30.50 -6.67
N ALA A 25 3.86 30.35 -6.59
CA ALA A 25 3.23 29.16 -6.03
C ALA A 25 3.11 27.99 -7.02
N VAL A 26 3.42 28.18 -8.31
CA VAL A 26 3.29 27.12 -9.31
C VAL A 26 4.65 26.48 -9.54
N LEU A 27 4.76 25.20 -9.16
CA LEU A 27 6.00 24.43 -9.23
C LEU A 27 6.17 23.69 -10.57
N GLY A 28 5.07 23.46 -11.28
CA GLY A 28 5.07 22.60 -12.45
C GLY A 28 3.70 22.43 -13.07
N LEU A 29 3.63 21.52 -14.04
CA LEU A 29 2.42 21.17 -14.78
C LEU A 29 2.39 19.66 -15.03
N GLN A 30 1.21 19.07 -14.84
CA GLN A 30 0.84 17.79 -15.42
C GLN A 30 -0.02 18.04 -16.66
N PRO A 31 0.41 17.63 -17.86
CA PRO A 31 -0.24 18.00 -19.12
C PRO A 31 -1.53 17.23 -19.39
N LEU A 32 -1.71 16.07 -18.75
CA LEU A 32 -2.86 15.19 -18.91
C LEU A 32 -2.92 14.22 -17.72
N ASN A 33 -4.07 14.14 -17.07
CA ASN A 33 -4.34 13.17 -16.01
C ASN A 33 -4.87 11.86 -16.62
N GLU A 34 -4.45 10.72 -16.07
CA GLU A 34 -5.00 9.39 -16.38
C GLU A 34 -5.35 9.13 -17.87
N PRO A 35 -4.41 9.26 -18.82
CA PRO A 35 -4.65 8.78 -20.17
C PRO A 35 -5.03 7.29 -20.11
N TRP A 36 -6.07 6.91 -20.84
CA TRP A 36 -6.59 5.53 -20.80
C TRP A 36 -5.52 4.51 -21.21
N GLU A 37 -5.51 3.34 -20.55
CA GLU A 37 -4.46 2.31 -20.69
C GLU A 37 -4.25 1.81 -22.14
N PHE A 38 -5.28 1.88 -22.98
CA PHE A 38 -5.21 1.47 -24.39
C PHE A 38 -4.87 2.63 -25.34
N THR A 39 -4.49 3.80 -24.80
CA THR A 39 -3.99 4.90 -25.63
C THR A 39 -2.70 4.46 -26.33
N PRO A 40 -2.61 4.59 -27.67
CA PRO A 40 -1.39 4.31 -28.41
C PRO A 40 -0.17 5.04 -27.82
N MET A 41 0.82 4.27 -27.38
CA MET A 41 1.93 4.80 -26.58
C MET A 41 2.84 5.75 -27.35
N ASP A 42 3.02 5.56 -28.66
CA ASP A 42 3.84 6.45 -29.49
C ASP A 42 3.19 7.83 -29.60
N GLU A 43 1.87 7.89 -29.77
CA GLU A 43 1.09 9.13 -29.79
C GLU A 43 1.08 9.82 -28.42
N LEU A 44 0.93 9.07 -27.33
CA LEU A 44 0.97 9.63 -25.98
C LEU A 44 2.36 10.21 -25.66
N LYS A 45 3.44 9.48 -25.97
CA LYS A 45 4.81 9.96 -25.77
C LYS A 45 5.14 11.17 -26.64
N THR A 46 4.61 11.22 -27.87
CA THR A 46 4.72 12.40 -28.73
C THR A 46 4.01 13.60 -28.10
N TYR A 47 2.78 13.43 -27.60
CA TYR A 47 2.05 14.49 -26.90
C TYR A 47 2.81 14.99 -25.66
N TYR A 48 3.37 14.08 -24.86
CA TYR A 48 4.18 14.46 -23.71
C TYR A 48 5.45 15.22 -24.09
N TRP A 49 6.14 14.81 -25.17
CA TRP A 49 7.30 15.53 -25.68
C TRP A 49 6.94 16.95 -26.14
N ASP A 50 5.85 17.10 -26.89
CA ASP A 50 5.39 18.39 -27.39
C ASP A 50 5.00 19.34 -26.25
N GLY A 51 4.23 18.85 -25.27
CA GLY A 51 3.89 19.62 -24.08
C GLY A 51 5.11 20.00 -23.23
N TYR A 52 6.12 19.11 -23.14
CA TYR A 52 7.37 19.40 -22.45
C TYR A 52 8.12 20.55 -23.12
N LEU A 53 8.22 20.53 -24.45
CA LEU A 53 8.86 21.61 -25.22
C LEU A 53 8.11 22.94 -25.08
N ILE A 54 6.78 22.92 -25.07
CA ILE A 54 5.96 24.11 -24.81
C ILE A 54 6.29 24.68 -23.43
N MET A 55 6.22 23.85 -22.39
CA MET A 55 6.46 24.28 -21.02
C MET A 55 7.89 24.79 -20.85
N LYS A 56 8.90 24.01 -21.24
CA LYS A 56 10.31 24.37 -21.03
C LYS A 56 10.76 25.62 -21.78
N ARG A 57 10.11 25.96 -22.91
CA ARG A 57 10.37 27.22 -23.62
C ARG A 57 9.93 28.44 -22.82
N ALA A 58 8.81 28.34 -22.11
CA ALA A 58 8.21 29.48 -21.40
C ALA A 58 8.53 29.51 -19.89
N ALA A 59 8.69 28.33 -19.27
CA ALA A 59 8.95 28.13 -17.84
C ALA A 59 10.04 27.04 -17.66
N PRO A 60 11.33 27.38 -17.87
CA PRO A 60 12.41 26.39 -17.95
C PRO A 60 12.68 25.64 -16.64
N THR A 61 12.30 26.20 -15.48
CA THR A 61 12.52 25.61 -14.15
C THR A 61 11.34 24.80 -13.62
N TRP A 62 10.19 24.83 -14.30
CA TRP A 62 9.01 24.08 -13.89
C TRP A 62 9.21 22.57 -13.97
N LYS A 63 8.59 21.85 -13.05
CA LYS A 63 8.50 20.39 -13.09
C LYS A 63 7.45 19.95 -14.12
N TYR A 64 7.81 19.05 -15.02
CA TYR A 64 6.90 18.44 -15.99
C TYR A 64 6.54 17.03 -15.52
N VAL A 65 5.30 16.85 -15.09
CA VAL A 65 4.84 15.61 -14.45
C VAL A 65 4.00 14.83 -15.46
N MET A 66 4.31 13.58 -15.76
CA MET A 66 3.56 12.78 -16.74
C MET A 66 2.88 11.61 -16.04
N HIS A 67 1.57 11.44 -16.23
CA HIS A 67 0.90 10.23 -15.74
C HIS A 67 1.36 8.98 -16.50
N ASP A 68 1.49 7.85 -15.81
CA ASP A 68 1.98 6.56 -16.31
C ASP A 68 0.99 5.81 -17.24
N ALA A 69 -0.19 6.39 -17.46
CA ALA A 69 -1.30 5.85 -18.24
C ALA A 69 -1.75 4.43 -17.81
N PHE A 70 -1.77 4.17 -16.49
CA PHE A 70 -2.07 2.87 -15.89
C PHE A 70 -1.06 1.76 -16.23
N LEU A 71 0.08 2.14 -16.80
CA LEU A 71 1.11 1.25 -17.33
C LEU A 71 2.46 1.49 -16.64
N PHE A 72 2.50 1.32 -15.32
CA PHE A 72 3.71 1.51 -14.50
C PHE A 72 4.77 0.40 -14.71
N GLU A 73 5.29 0.27 -15.92
CA GLU A 73 6.22 -0.79 -16.31
C GLU A 73 7.55 -0.21 -16.83
N LEU A 74 8.68 -0.75 -16.34
CA LEU A 74 10.02 -0.26 -16.69
C LEU A 74 10.29 -0.25 -18.20
N LYS A 75 9.79 -1.24 -18.93
CA LYS A 75 9.96 -1.33 -20.40
C LYS A 75 9.20 -0.24 -21.16
N ILE A 76 8.21 0.38 -20.54
CA ILE A 76 7.37 1.42 -21.15
C ILE A 76 7.97 2.79 -20.85
N TRP A 77 8.25 3.09 -19.58
CA TRP A 77 8.70 4.42 -19.17
C TRP A 77 10.20 4.54 -18.99
N GLY A 78 10.91 3.46 -18.64
CA GLY A 78 12.35 3.48 -18.41
C GLY A 78 13.14 4.09 -19.58
N GLY A 79 14.01 5.05 -19.27
CA GLY A 79 14.81 5.80 -20.24
C GLY A 79 14.04 6.80 -21.12
N PHE A 80 12.71 6.87 -21.04
CA PHE A 80 11.95 7.85 -21.82
C PHE A 80 12.36 9.27 -21.39
N MET A 81 12.80 10.08 -22.36
CA MET A 81 13.30 11.44 -22.12
C MET A 81 14.55 11.51 -21.22
N ASP A 82 15.38 10.46 -21.17
CA ASP A 82 16.62 10.51 -20.40
C ASP A 82 17.50 11.72 -20.77
N GLY A 83 18.09 12.35 -19.75
CA GLY A 83 18.82 13.62 -19.88
C GLY A 83 17.95 14.89 -19.92
N CYS A 84 16.63 14.80 -20.05
CA CYS A 84 15.74 15.97 -19.96
C CYS A 84 15.54 16.37 -18.48
N PRO A 85 15.84 17.63 -18.09
CA PRO A 85 15.71 18.07 -16.71
C PRO A 85 14.25 18.25 -16.27
N ASP A 86 14.03 18.16 -14.95
CA ASP A 86 12.77 18.44 -14.25
C ASP A 86 11.56 17.68 -14.77
N ARG A 87 11.74 16.47 -15.27
CA ARG A 87 10.62 15.56 -15.53
C ARG A 87 10.38 14.65 -14.33
N ALA A 88 9.12 14.31 -14.11
CA ALA A 88 8.70 13.30 -13.15
C ALA A 88 7.63 12.41 -13.78
N LEU A 89 7.53 11.18 -13.31
CA LEU A 89 6.42 10.28 -13.62
C LEU A 89 5.45 10.31 -12.45
N ASP A 90 4.16 10.33 -12.76
CA ASP A 90 3.08 10.26 -11.80
C ASP A 90 2.37 8.91 -11.92
N THR A 91 2.13 8.27 -10.79
CA THR A 91 1.42 7.00 -10.67
C THR A 91 0.35 7.09 -9.60
N HIS A 92 -0.80 6.50 -9.88
CA HIS A 92 -1.95 6.51 -8.99
C HIS A 92 -2.14 5.14 -8.35
N ILE A 93 -2.14 5.07 -7.02
CA ILE A 93 -2.08 3.81 -6.27
C ILE A 93 -3.34 3.67 -5.40
N TYR A 94 -4.27 2.85 -5.90
CA TYR A 94 -5.53 2.54 -5.23
C TYR A 94 -5.69 1.05 -4.94
N GLN A 95 -6.41 0.74 -3.86
CA GLN A 95 -6.78 -0.64 -3.51
C GLN A 95 -8.31 -0.85 -3.50
N ALA A 96 -9.10 0.21 -3.70
CA ALA A 96 -10.57 0.19 -3.73
C ALA A 96 -11.17 -0.76 -4.78
N TRP A 97 -10.47 -0.97 -5.90
CA TRP A 97 -10.86 -1.88 -6.98
C TRP A 97 -10.13 -3.24 -6.93
N ARG A 98 -9.36 -3.49 -5.88
CA ARG A 98 -8.71 -4.80 -5.67
C ARG A 98 -9.79 -5.86 -5.41
N ALA A 99 -9.50 -7.11 -5.80
CA ALA A 99 -10.27 -8.25 -5.35
C ALA A 99 -10.33 -8.28 -3.80
N PRO A 100 -11.51 -8.51 -3.21
CA PRO A 100 -11.68 -8.63 -1.77
C PRO A 100 -10.70 -9.62 -1.15
N SER A 101 -10.05 -9.21 -0.06
CA SER A 101 -9.02 -10.00 0.59
C SER A 101 -8.90 -9.65 2.07
N SER A 102 -7.98 -10.30 2.78
CA SER A 102 -7.69 -9.98 4.17
C SER A 102 -6.93 -8.66 4.28
N ARG A 103 -7.01 -7.99 5.43
CA ARG A 103 -6.22 -6.79 5.76
C ARG A 103 -4.72 -7.01 5.50
N VAL A 104 -4.20 -8.21 5.80
CA VAL A 104 -2.80 -8.58 5.57
C VAL A 104 -2.43 -8.50 4.09
N ALA A 105 -3.32 -8.91 3.19
CA ALA A 105 -3.08 -8.80 1.75
C ALA A 105 -3.06 -7.33 1.27
N PHE A 106 -3.92 -6.47 1.85
CA PHE A 106 -3.88 -5.03 1.58
C PHE A 106 -2.58 -4.40 2.10
N TYR A 107 -2.12 -4.80 3.28
CA TYR A 107 -0.85 -4.36 3.87
C TYR A 107 0.35 -4.76 3.02
N GLN A 108 0.42 -6.02 2.62
CA GLN A 108 1.48 -6.55 1.76
C GLN A 108 1.55 -5.82 0.42
N GLU A 109 0.39 -5.57 -0.21
CA GLU A 109 0.38 -4.79 -1.45
C GLU A 109 0.84 -3.36 -1.22
N ALA A 110 0.36 -2.68 -0.17
CA ALA A 110 0.77 -1.31 0.15
C ALA A 110 2.29 -1.20 0.27
N CYS A 111 2.92 -2.10 1.02
CA CYS A 111 4.38 -2.12 1.17
C CYS A 111 5.11 -2.52 -0.11
N SER A 112 4.54 -3.41 -0.93
CA SER A 112 5.18 -3.85 -2.18
C SER A 112 5.42 -2.72 -3.20
N TRP A 113 4.69 -1.60 -3.09
CA TRP A 113 4.87 -0.43 -3.94
C TRP A 113 6.21 0.26 -3.74
N LYS A 114 6.80 0.16 -2.54
CA LYS A 114 8.11 0.72 -2.22
C LYS A 114 9.16 0.30 -3.23
N ARG A 115 9.32 -1.01 -3.44
CA ARG A 115 10.25 -1.58 -4.43
C ARG A 115 9.91 -1.14 -5.86
N ARG A 116 8.64 -1.14 -6.24
CA ARG A 116 8.21 -0.77 -7.61
C ARG A 116 8.55 0.68 -7.93
N ILE A 117 8.26 1.60 -7.01
CA ILE A 117 8.56 3.03 -7.15
C ILE A 117 10.07 3.20 -7.29
N ALA A 118 10.84 2.56 -6.42
CA ALA A 118 12.29 2.68 -6.41
C ALA A 118 12.95 2.10 -7.68
N GLU A 119 12.45 0.96 -8.20
CA GLU A 119 12.88 0.40 -9.49
C GLU A 119 12.56 1.35 -10.66
N MET A 120 11.40 2.02 -10.63
CA MET A 120 11.04 3.01 -11.64
C MET A 120 11.88 4.28 -11.52
N GLU A 121 12.21 4.73 -10.31
CA GLU A 121 13.11 5.87 -10.10
C GLU A 121 14.49 5.65 -10.71
N LEU A 122 15.01 4.43 -10.56
CA LEU A 122 16.28 4.02 -11.16
C LEU A 122 16.22 4.05 -12.69
N ALA A 123 15.12 3.57 -13.27
CA ALA A 123 14.99 3.42 -14.72
C ALA A 123 14.53 4.69 -15.45
N PHE A 124 13.65 5.48 -14.85
CA PHE A 124 13.05 6.67 -15.43
C PHE A 124 13.61 7.96 -14.82
N GLY A 125 13.68 8.07 -13.49
CA GLY A 125 13.89 9.34 -12.76
C GLY A 125 12.76 9.59 -11.74
N PRO A 126 12.60 10.81 -11.23
CA PRO A 126 11.64 11.10 -10.15
C PRO A 126 10.23 10.54 -10.38
N VAL A 127 9.70 9.83 -9.38
CA VAL A 127 8.33 9.30 -9.36
C VAL A 127 7.54 9.99 -8.25
N ILE A 128 6.32 10.42 -8.55
CA ILE A 128 5.37 10.99 -7.61
C ILE A 128 4.18 10.04 -7.52
N VAL A 129 3.68 9.78 -6.31
CA VAL A 129 2.38 9.12 -6.12
C VAL A 129 1.31 10.21 -6.08
N GLY A 130 0.89 10.69 -7.25
CA GLY A 130 0.01 11.86 -7.40
C GLY A 130 -1.41 11.63 -6.91
N GLU A 131 -1.83 10.37 -6.82
CA GLU A 131 -3.07 10.01 -6.16
C GLU A 131 -2.95 8.69 -5.40
N TRP A 132 -3.46 8.70 -4.17
CA TRP A 132 -3.70 7.49 -3.38
C TRP A 132 -4.78 7.77 -2.33
N SER A 133 -5.49 6.74 -1.89
CA SER A 133 -6.49 6.86 -0.82
C SER A 133 -6.36 5.71 0.18
N LEU A 134 -7.19 5.73 1.24
CA LEU A 134 -7.26 4.62 2.19
C LEU A 134 -8.35 3.60 1.83
N ALA A 135 -9.24 3.92 0.90
CA ALA A 135 -10.36 3.06 0.55
C ALA A 135 -9.91 1.64 0.12
N THR A 136 -10.49 0.65 0.78
CA THR A 136 -10.30 -0.78 0.49
C THR A 136 -11.45 -1.36 -0.32
N ASP A 137 -12.58 -0.64 -0.41
CA ASP A 137 -13.75 -0.94 -1.22
C ASP A 137 -14.11 0.23 -2.14
N ASN A 138 -15.12 0.03 -2.98
CA ASN A 138 -15.68 1.03 -3.87
C ASN A 138 -17.17 1.29 -3.60
N CYS A 139 -17.53 1.35 -2.32
CA CYS A 139 -18.90 1.60 -1.88
C CYS A 139 -19.32 3.06 -1.90
N ALA A 140 -18.36 3.98 -1.84
CA ALA A 140 -18.64 5.41 -1.87
C ALA A 140 -19.59 5.75 -3.03
N MET A 141 -20.68 6.46 -2.71
CA MET A 141 -21.75 6.75 -3.66
C MET A 141 -21.22 7.34 -4.97
N TRP A 142 -21.57 6.70 -6.08
CA TRP A 142 -21.17 7.08 -7.44
C TRP A 142 -19.65 7.13 -7.72
N LEU A 143 -18.81 6.51 -6.89
CA LEU A 143 -17.36 6.44 -7.12
C LEU A 143 -17.00 5.84 -8.48
N ASN A 144 -17.75 4.84 -8.95
CA ASN A 144 -17.53 4.20 -10.25
C ASN A 144 -18.25 4.90 -11.41
N GLY A 145 -18.77 6.11 -11.20
CA GLY A 145 -19.47 6.89 -12.22
C GLY A 145 -20.97 7.03 -11.97
N PHE A 146 -21.47 8.25 -12.16
CA PHE A 146 -22.91 8.53 -12.18
C PHE A 146 -23.52 7.99 -13.48
N ASN A 147 -24.60 7.21 -13.35
CA ASN A 147 -25.22 6.40 -14.41
C ASN A 147 -24.31 5.40 -15.14
N ASP A 148 -23.13 5.05 -14.59
CA ASP A 148 -22.14 4.23 -15.30
C ASP A 148 -21.49 3.14 -14.44
N ASN A 149 -22.18 2.69 -13.39
CA ASN A 149 -21.63 1.64 -12.53
C ASN A 149 -21.57 0.31 -13.32
N LEU A 150 -20.36 -0.08 -13.69
CA LEU A 150 -20.07 -1.31 -14.43
C LEU A 150 -20.65 -2.54 -13.68
N PRO A 151 -21.12 -3.58 -14.40
CA PRO A 151 -21.56 -4.83 -13.78
C PRO A 151 -20.47 -5.40 -12.86
N GLY A 152 -20.84 -5.78 -11.64
CA GLY A 152 -19.90 -6.31 -10.63
C GLY A 152 -19.40 -5.30 -9.61
N TYR A 153 -19.87 -4.05 -9.68
CA TYR A 153 -19.54 -3.01 -8.70
C TYR A 153 -20.78 -2.46 -7.97
N PRO A 154 -20.67 -2.06 -6.69
CA PRO A 154 -19.52 -2.26 -5.81
C PRO A 154 -19.20 -3.76 -5.63
N VAL A 155 -17.93 -4.09 -5.40
CA VAL A 155 -17.47 -5.50 -5.38
C VAL A 155 -18.06 -6.26 -4.18
N LEU A 156 -18.32 -5.54 -3.10
CA LEU A 156 -18.94 -6.04 -1.87
C LEU A 156 -20.18 -5.20 -1.52
N PRO A 157 -21.10 -5.72 -0.68
CA PRO A 157 -22.25 -4.96 -0.17
C PRO A 157 -21.80 -3.69 0.57
N CYS A 158 -22.61 -2.63 0.62
CA CYS A 158 -22.19 -1.38 1.24
C CYS A 158 -22.95 -1.08 2.53
N LYS A 159 -22.33 -0.27 3.40
CA LYS A 159 -23.02 0.35 4.53
C LYS A 159 -23.81 1.53 4.00
N PHE A 160 -24.92 1.88 4.65
CA PHE A 160 -25.73 3.03 4.28
C PHE A 160 -25.82 3.98 5.47
N VAL A 161 -25.78 5.29 5.19
CA VAL A 161 -25.98 6.36 6.17
C VAL A 161 -27.01 7.33 5.64
N THR A 162 -27.65 8.10 6.52
CA THR A 162 -28.48 9.23 6.07
C THR A 162 -27.65 10.14 5.18
N CYS A 163 -28.15 10.44 3.98
CA CYS A 163 -27.47 11.34 3.06
C CYS A 163 -27.27 12.73 3.70
N THR A 164 -26.14 13.35 3.43
CA THR A 164 -25.87 14.71 3.90
C THR A 164 -26.61 15.76 3.06
N ASP A 165 -26.85 16.91 3.67
CA ASP A 165 -27.39 18.06 2.94
C ASP A 165 -26.39 18.51 1.85
N PRO A 166 -26.86 18.93 0.67
CA PRO A 166 -26.01 19.39 -0.43
C PRO A 166 -25.17 20.61 -0.02
N TYR A 167 -23.85 20.54 -0.23
CA TYR A 167 -22.94 21.64 0.14
C TYR A 167 -23.18 22.93 -0.64
N MET A 168 -23.84 22.86 -1.80
CA MET A 168 -24.21 24.00 -2.63
C MET A 168 -25.65 24.53 -2.36
N GLY A 169 -26.33 23.99 -1.33
CA GLY A 169 -27.66 24.42 -0.92
C GLY A 169 -28.81 23.55 -1.47
N MET A 170 -29.99 23.70 -0.86
CA MET A 170 -31.18 22.84 -1.07
C MET A 170 -31.93 23.09 -2.37
N ASP A 171 -31.60 24.15 -3.10
CA ASP A 171 -32.26 24.49 -4.37
C ASP A 171 -31.75 23.65 -5.55
N GLN A 172 -30.80 22.76 -5.33
CA GLN A 172 -30.21 21.94 -6.38
C GLN A 172 -31.15 20.81 -6.82
N PRO A 173 -31.32 20.60 -8.14
CA PRO A 173 -32.16 19.53 -8.66
C PRO A 173 -31.75 18.16 -8.11
N GLY A 174 -32.71 17.42 -7.55
CA GLY A 174 -32.48 16.07 -7.02
C GLY A 174 -31.82 16.02 -5.64
N THR A 175 -31.67 17.17 -4.96
CA THR A 175 -31.17 17.24 -3.58
C THR A 175 -32.13 18.04 -2.68
N PRO A 176 -32.21 17.72 -1.37
CA PRO A 176 -31.63 16.54 -0.74
C PRO A 176 -32.25 15.27 -1.34
N VAL A 177 -31.58 14.13 -1.14
CA VAL A 177 -32.11 12.83 -1.59
C VAL A 177 -33.48 12.61 -0.95
N ASP A 178 -34.50 12.37 -1.76
CA ASP A 178 -35.88 12.20 -1.29
C ASP A 178 -36.02 10.89 -0.49
N PRO A 179 -36.36 10.95 0.81
CA PRO A 179 -36.52 9.77 1.65
C PRO A 179 -37.73 8.90 1.28
N GLY A 180 -38.66 9.43 0.48
CA GLY A 180 -39.82 8.71 -0.04
C GLY A 180 -39.58 8.00 -1.37
N GLN A 181 -38.37 8.06 -1.92
CA GLN A 181 -38.04 7.39 -3.18
C GLN A 181 -37.24 6.12 -2.96
N PRO A 182 -37.47 5.07 -3.78
CA PRO A 182 -36.61 3.89 -3.80
C PRO A 182 -35.24 4.24 -4.41
N TYR A 183 -34.55 3.26 -4.99
CA TYR A 183 -33.25 3.48 -5.63
C TYR A 183 -33.31 4.57 -6.71
N LEU A 184 -32.54 5.65 -6.51
CA LEU A 184 -32.51 6.84 -7.39
C LEU A 184 -31.38 6.82 -8.42
N GLY A 185 -30.83 5.64 -8.72
CA GLY A 185 -29.79 5.44 -9.73
C GLY A 185 -28.38 5.46 -9.16
N PRO A 186 -27.36 5.11 -9.96
CA PRO A 186 -27.33 5.11 -11.43
C PRO A 186 -28.29 4.15 -12.16
N TYR A 187 -28.84 4.56 -13.32
CA TYR A 187 -29.46 3.63 -14.29
C TYR A 187 -28.35 2.79 -14.95
N GLY A 188 -28.04 1.65 -14.35
CA GLY A 188 -27.01 0.70 -14.76
C GLY A 188 -27.19 -0.63 -14.02
N SER A 189 -26.19 -1.51 -14.04
CA SER A 189 -26.28 -2.84 -13.40
C SER A 189 -25.77 -2.90 -11.95
N GLY A 190 -25.15 -1.83 -11.44
CA GLY A 190 -24.57 -1.78 -10.09
C GLY A 190 -25.45 -1.07 -9.06
N ILE A 191 -25.10 -1.19 -7.76
CA ILE A 191 -25.94 -0.76 -6.61
C ILE A 191 -25.33 0.35 -5.73
N SER A 192 -24.50 1.25 -6.27
CA SER A 192 -23.84 2.35 -5.51
C SER A 192 -24.63 3.66 -5.48
N GLY A 193 -25.96 3.56 -5.41
CA GLY A 193 -26.88 4.69 -5.51
C GLY A 193 -27.69 4.94 -4.24
N PRO A 194 -28.20 6.16 -4.03
CA PRO A 194 -29.01 6.47 -2.87
C PRO A 194 -30.39 5.80 -2.93
N VAL A 195 -30.93 5.46 -1.77
CA VAL A 195 -32.19 4.74 -1.62
C VAL A 195 -32.87 5.16 -0.31
N TRP A 196 -34.15 5.54 -0.35
CA TRP A 196 -34.93 5.96 0.82
C TRP A 196 -34.24 7.04 1.70
N GLY A 197 -33.52 7.98 1.08
CA GLY A 197 -32.80 9.04 1.79
C GLY A 197 -31.47 8.59 2.42
N GLU A 198 -31.05 7.35 2.17
CA GLU A 198 -29.77 6.81 2.58
C GLU A 198 -28.80 6.73 1.40
N CYS A 199 -27.53 6.97 1.70
CA CYS A 199 -26.43 7.00 0.75
C CYS A 199 -25.45 5.87 1.10
N PRO A 200 -25.00 5.08 0.12
CA PRO A 200 -24.00 4.05 0.36
C PRO A 200 -22.66 4.70 0.71
N VAL A 201 -22.00 4.13 1.70
CA VAL A 201 -20.65 4.49 2.12
C VAL A 201 -19.76 3.28 2.30
N GLY A 202 -18.47 3.52 2.55
CA GLY A 202 -17.47 2.49 2.86
C GLY A 202 -17.90 1.45 3.90
N ARG A 203 -17.24 0.29 3.89
CA ARG A 203 -17.52 -0.84 4.79
C ARG A 203 -16.64 -0.81 6.04
N ASP A 204 -17.09 -1.49 7.09
CA ASP A 204 -16.31 -1.67 8.30
C ASP A 204 -15.41 -2.91 8.23
N TRP A 205 -14.28 -2.85 8.92
CA TRP A 205 -13.46 -4.02 9.24
C TRP A 205 -13.87 -4.61 10.59
N LEU A 206 -13.72 -5.92 10.74
CA LEU A 206 -14.00 -6.60 12.01
C LEU A 206 -12.72 -6.78 12.83
N LYS A 207 -12.83 -6.66 14.15
CA LYS A 207 -11.75 -7.00 15.09
C LYS A 207 -11.35 -8.47 14.96
N GLU A 208 -10.06 -8.73 15.13
CA GLU A 208 -9.56 -10.09 15.32
C GLU A 208 -9.93 -10.60 16.72
N HIS A 209 -9.96 -11.92 16.87
CA HIS A 209 -10.30 -12.55 18.14
C HIS A 209 -9.34 -13.70 18.42
N ASP A 210 -8.77 -13.74 19.62
CA ASP A 210 -7.71 -14.68 20.01
C ASP A 210 -8.07 -16.15 19.78
N THR A 211 -9.36 -16.48 19.88
CA THR A 211 -9.88 -17.85 19.70
C THR A 211 -10.21 -18.21 18.25
N ASN A 212 -10.20 -17.25 17.33
CA ASN A 212 -10.42 -17.49 15.91
C ASN A 212 -9.54 -16.54 15.10
N VAL A 213 -8.34 -17.03 14.77
CA VAL A 213 -7.37 -16.29 13.96
C VAL A 213 -7.97 -15.82 12.62
N LYS A 214 -9.01 -16.48 12.09
CA LYS A 214 -9.71 -16.05 10.86
C LYS A 214 -10.75 -14.94 11.07
N ALA A 215 -11.15 -14.65 12.32
CA ALA A 215 -12.02 -13.51 12.62
C ALA A 215 -11.29 -12.22 12.26
N GLY A 216 -11.95 -11.28 11.58
CA GLY A 216 -11.31 -10.05 11.07
C GLY A 216 -10.58 -10.22 9.74
N MET A 217 -10.21 -11.44 9.34
CA MET A 217 -9.60 -11.74 8.04
C MET A 217 -10.62 -12.01 6.92
N ASP A 218 -11.83 -12.47 7.25
CA ASP A 218 -12.89 -12.80 6.29
C ASP A 218 -13.75 -11.59 5.94
N TRP A 219 -13.11 -10.59 5.33
CA TRP A 219 -13.78 -9.35 4.91
C TRP A 219 -14.83 -9.58 3.81
N VAL A 220 -14.68 -10.65 3.04
CA VAL A 220 -15.59 -11.04 1.95
C VAL A 220 -16.96 -11.46 2.48
N HIS A 221 -17.00 -12.20 3.60
CA HIS A 221 -18.25 -12.66 4.21
C HIS A 221 -18.70 -11.81 5.41
N ALA A 222 -17.92 -10.80 5.80
CA ALA A 222 -18.31 -9.85 6.83
C ALA A 222 -19.54 -9.02 6.41
N PRO A 223 -20.46 -8.71 7.35
CA PRO A 223 -21.48 -7.70 7.09
C PRO A 223 -20.83 -6.34 6.78
N PRO A 224 -21.47 -5.49 5.95
CA PRO A 224 -20.94 -4.16 5.62
C PRO A 224 -20.78 -3.24 6.84
N GLU A 225 -21.68 -3.38 7.81
CA GLU A 225 -21.61 -2.69 9.10
C GLU A 225 -21.18 -3.68 10.17
N ALA A 226 -20.19 -3.31 10.97
CA ALA A 226 -19.68 -4.17 12.02
C ALA A 226 -20.72 -4.34 13.15
N PRO A 227 -20.93 -5.56 13.67
CA PRO A 227 -21.78 -5.75 14.84
C PRO A 227 -21.27 -4.95 16.04
N PRO A 228 -22.15 -4.55 16.99
CA PRO A 228 -21.74 -3.80 18.18
C PRO A 228 -20.55 -4.44 18.90
N GLY A 229 -19.52 -3.64 19.17
CA GLY A 229 -18.29 -4.07 19.85
C GLY A 229 -17.30 -4.85 18.97
N ARG A 230 -17.58 -5.01 17.66
CA ARG A 230 -16.72 -5.75 16.72
C ARG A 230 -16.10 -4.89 15.61
N ASP A 231 -16.32 -3.59 15.62
CA ASP A 231 -15.71 -2.66 14.67
C ASP A 231 -14.20 -2.53 14.95
N GLY A 232 -13.39 -2.93 13.97
CA GLY A 232 -11.92 -2.82 13.97
C GLY A 232 -11.41 -1.86 12.88
N THR A 233 -12.29 -1.06 12.29
CA THR A 233 -11.97 -0.20 11.14
C THR A 233 -10.84 0.77 11.46
N ASP A 234 -10.91 1.50 12.57
CA ASP A 234 -9.92 2.54 12.85
C ASP A 234 -8.50 1.98 13.00
N GLU A 235 -8.35 0.81 13.63
CA GLU A 235 -7.06 0.12 13.77
C GLU A 235 -6.52 -0.34 12.42
N VAL A 236 -7.36 -1.01 11.61
CA VAL A 236 -6.95 -1.52 10.30
C VAL A 236 -6.54 -0.38 9.37
N MET A 237 -7.33 0.69 9.34
CA MET A 237 -7.10 1.80 8.42
C MET A 237 -5.93 2.69 8.86
N ALA A 238 -5.70 2.85 10.18
CA ALA A 238 -4.49 3.51 10.69
C ALA A 238 -3.22 2.73 10.32
N HIS A 239 -3.23 1.41 10.47
CA HIS A 239 -2.09 0.58 10.08
C HIS A 239 -1.88 0.63 8.56
N LEU A 240 -2.95 0.56 7.75
CA LEU A 240 -2.85 0.71 6.30
C LEU A 240 -2.23 2.05 5.90
N ALA A 241 -2.62 3.15 6.56
CA ALA A 241 -2.09 4.48 6.31
C ALA A 241 -0.58 4.53 6.57
N ARG A 242 -0.12 4.02 7.72
CA ARG A 242 1.31 3.97 8.06
C ARG A 242 2.10 3.20 7.02
N LYS A 243 1.61 2.04 6.58
CA LYS A 243 2.26 1.22 5.54
C LYS A 243 2.34 1.94 4.19
N LYS A 244 1.25 2.58 3.74
CA LYS A 244 1.27 3.38 2.49
C LYS A 244 2.25 4.54 2.58
N ILE A 245 2.20 5.31 3.66
CA ILE A 245 3.12 6.44 3.87
C ILE A 245 4.56 5.95 3.92
N SER A 246 4.85 4.87 4.65
CA SER A 246 6.17 4.22 4.69
C SER A 246 6.67 3.79 3.32
N ALA A 247 5.79 3.24 2.48
CA ALA A 247 6.13 2.77 1.14
C ALA A 247 6.45 3.92 0.17
N PHE A 248 5.85 5.10 0.36
CA PHE A 248 6.00 6.24 -0.55
C PHE A 248 7.08 7.21 -0.08
N ALA A 249 7.19 7.44 1.23
CA ALA A 249 8.04 8.47 1.81
C ALA A 249 9.54 8.17 1.62
N GLY A 250 10.24 9.15 1.07
CA GLY A 250 11.67 9.11 0.77
C GLY A 250 12.12 8.11 -0.29
N VAL A 251 11.19 7.31 -0.82
CA VAL A 251 11.45 6.38 -1.92
C VAL A 251 11.06 6.99 -3.26
N GLY A 252 9.90 7.66 -3.30
CA GLY A 252 9.51 8.55 -4.39
C GLY A 252 9.67 10.03 -4.01
N HIS A 253 9.44 10.92 -4.98
CA HIS A 253 9.48 12.38 -4.87
C HIS A 253 8.19 13.02 -4.37
N GLY A 254 7.47 12.30 -3.49
CA GLY A 254 6.28 12.78 -2.80
C GLY A 254 5.01 12.04 -3.18
N TYR A 255 3.96 12.34 -2.43
CA TYR A 255 2.65 11.71 -2.57
C TYR A 255 1.53 12.68 -2.22
N TYR A 256 0.38 12.54 -2.87
CA TYR A 256 -0.78 13.40 -2.69
C TYR A 256 -2.02 12.55 -2.43
N PHE A 257 -2.65 12.78 -1.28
CA PHE A 257 -3.84 12.03 -0.87
C PHE A 257 -5.04 12.48 -1.70
N TRP A 258 -5.71 11.52 -2.33
CA TRP A 258 -6.98 11.73 -3.01
C TRP A 258 -8.14 11.38 -2.06
N ASN A 259 -8.88 12.36 -1.53
CA ASN A 259 -8.79 13.81 -1.72
C ASN A 259 -8.86 14.53 -0.37
N PHE A 260 -8.76 15.86 -0.37
CA PHE A 260 -8.82 16.68 0.83
C PHE A 260 -10.10 16.44 1.66
N ARG A 261 -11.28 16.38 1.00
CA ARG A 261 -12.58 16.21 1.67
C ARG A 261 -13.63 15.54 0.77
N THR A 262 -14.66 15.00 1.41
CA THR A 262 -15.88 14.47 0.80
C THR A 262 -17.12 15.07 1.48
N ASP A 263 -18.25 15.09 0.78
CA ASP A 263 -19.53 15.57 1.36
C ASP A 263 -20.22 14.51 2.23
N LEU A 264 -20.04 13.23 1.91
CA LEU A 264 -20.43 12.09 2.74
C LEU A 264 -19.30 11.71 3.70
N PRO A 265 -19.61 11.06 4.84
CA PRO A 265 -18.61 10.63 5.82
C PRO A 265 -17.77 9.45 5.30
N GLU A 266 -16.84 9.74 4.40
CA GLU A 266 -15.99 8.79 3.67
C GLU A 266 -14.51 8.96 4.06
N PRO A 267 -14.09 8.52 5.26
CA PRO A 267 -12.70 8.65 5.68
C PRO A 267 -11.70 7.90 4.78
N GLY A 268 -12.15 6.90 4.02
CA GLY A 268 -11.32 6.24 3.00
C GLY A 268 -10.90 7.17 1.85
N TRP A 269 -11.69 8.22 1.58
CA TRP A 269 -11.52 9.16 0.47
C TRP A 269 -11.36 10.64 0.92
N SER A 270 -11.34 10.89 2.23
CA SER A 270 -11.28 12.21 2.83
C SER A 270 -10.12 12.31 3.81
N TYR A 271 -9.09 13.06 3.43
CA TYR A 271 -7.92 13.31 4.27
C TYR A 271 -8.32 13.91 5.62
N LEU A 272 -9.25 14.88 5.62
CA LEU A 272 -9.74 15.50 6.86
C LEU A 272 -10.36 14.48 7.80
N LEU A 273 -11.28 13.64 7.31
CA LEU A 273 -11.95 12.64 8.15
C LEU A 273 -10.99 11.53 8.59
N ALA A 274 -10.07 11.10 7.71
CA ALA A 274 -9.02 10.14 8.06
C ALA A 274 -8.13 10.68 9.19
N SER A 275 -7.77 11.96 9.14
CA SER A 275 -6.97 12.61 10.19
C SER A 275 -7.76 12.87 11.48
N GLU A 276 -9.05 13.18 11.36
CA GLU A 276 -9.95 13.34 12.51
C GLU A 276 -10.14 12.04 13.28
N ARG A 277 -10.25 10.91 12.56
CA ARG A 277 -10.34 9.56 13.14
C ARG A 277 -9.00 8.99 13.62
N GLY A 278 -7.90 9.70 13.40
CA GLY A 278 -6.56 9.22 13.77
C GLY A 278 -5.99 8.15 12.85
N TRP A 279 -6.57 7.93 11.66
CA TRP A 279 -6.00 7.02 10.66
C TRP A 279 -4.69 7.58 10.09
N ILE A 280 -4.70 8.87 9.76
CA ILE A 280 -3.52 9.60 9.31
C ILE A 280 -3.07 10.52 10.45
N PRO A 281 -1.84 10.38 10.99
CA PRO A 281 -1.36 11.21 12.08
C PRO A 281 -1.39 12.70 11.76
N ARG A 282 -1.68 13.52 12.79
CA ARG A 282 -1.60 14.98 12.68
C ARG A 282 -0.15 15.42 12.91
N GLY A 283 0.38 16.28 12.05
CA GLY A 283 1.72 16.85 12.22
C GLY A 283 2.81 16.05 11.51
N SER A 284 3.95 15.85 12.18
CA SER A 284 5.10 15.15 11.60
C SER A 284 4.81 13.66 11.42
N PHE A 285 5.28 13.09 10.30
CA PHE A 285 5.25 11.66 10.07
C PHE A 285 6.50 10.94 10.63
N GLU A 286 7.45 11.67 11.25
CA GLU A 286 8.68 11.14 11.87
C GLU A 286 8.38 10.32 13.12
N THR A 287 7.83 9.14 12.93
CA THR A 287 7.61 8.18 14.00
C THR A 287 8.18 6.84 13.58
N ASP A 288 8.81 6.14 14.52
CA ASP A 288 9.33 4.79 14.30
C ASP A 288 8.23 3.85 13.77
N HIS A 289 6.98 4.09 14.17
CA HIS A 289 5.82 3.33 13.69
C HIS A 289 5.52 3.52 12.20
N ILE A 290 5.77 4.68 11.61
CA ILE A 290 5.65 4.88 10.15
C ILE A 290 6.92 4.39 9.47
N GLN A 291 8.10 4.73 9.98
CA GLN A 291 9.37 4.35 9.36
C GLN A 291 9.48 2.83 9.18
N ASN A 292 9.10 2.09 10.22
CA ASN A 292 9.19 0.63 10.25
C ASN A 292 7.89 -0.07 9.87
N ALA A 293 6.84 0.65 9.44
CA ALA A 293 5.53 0.06 9.16
C ALA A 293 5.61 -1.08 8.13
N CYS A 294 6.52 -1.00 7.16
CA CYS A 294 6.70 -2.02 6.13
C CYS A 294 7.84 -3.00 6.41
N ARG A 295 8.53 -2.91 7.55
CA ARG A 295 9.74 -3.71 7.84
C ARG A 295 9.50 -5.22 7.75
N ARG A 296 8.31 -5.69 8.15
CA ARG A 296 7.92 -7.11 8.06
C ARG A 296 7.71 -7.57 6.62
N GLU A 297 7.22 -6.69 5.76
CA GLU A 297 6.95 -6.97 4.34
C GLU A 297 8.17 -6.73 3.44
N ASP A 298 9.08 -5.85 3.86
CA ASP A 298 10.34 -5.55 3.20
C ASP A 298 11.31 -6.73 3.41
N GLY A 299 11.52 -7.52 2.35
CA GLY A 299 12.53 -8.60 2.35
C GLY A 299 13.96 -8.14 2.05
N SER A 300 14.19 -6.82 1.96
CA SER A 300 15.45 -6.22 1.55
C SER A 300 15.71 -4.93 2.35
N GLU A 301 16.98 -4.67 2.66
CA GLU A 301 17.38 -3.39 3.25
C GLU A 301 17.53 -2.34 2.13
N TYR A 302 16.92 -1.17 2.32
CA TYR A 302 17.01 -0.03 1.40
C TYR A 302 18.15 0.88 1.86
N LYS A 303 19.14 1.11 1.01
CA LYS A 303 20.25 2.02 1.28
C LYS A 303 20.30 3.12 0.23
N CYS A 304 20.44 4.36 0.68
CA CYS A 304 20.71 5.46 -0.22
C CYS A 304 22.21 5.54 -0.51
N VAL A 305 22.59 5.24 -1.75
CA VAL A 305 24.00 5.14 -2.17
C VAL A 305 24.31 6.13 -3.27
N ALA A 306 25.57 6.54 -3.38
CA ALA A 306 26.04 7.42 -4.43
C ALA A 306 26.07 6.70 -5.78
N ARG A 307 25.58 7.38 -6.82
CA ARG A 307 25.55 6.88 -8.21
C ARG A 307 26.95 6.80 -8.78
N ARG A 308 27.49 5.58 -8.85
CA ARG A 308 28.81 5.30 -9.44
C ARG A 308 28.84 5.43 -10.97
N ARG A 309 27.69 5.25 -11.64
CA ARG A 309 27.60 5.21 -13.11
C ARG A 309 27.67 6.59 -13.80
N LYS A 310 27.45 7.68 -13.05
CA LYS A 310 27.55 9.06 -13.57
C LYS A 310 28.77 9.73 -12.93
N ASN A 311 29.95 9.53 -13.52
CA ASN A 311 31.25 10.04 -13.07
C ASN A 311 31.26 11.57 -12.87
N ASN A 312 30.81 12.05 -11.72
CA ASN A 312 30.87 13.46 -11.39
C ASN A 312 31.16 13.67 -9.90
N GLU A 313 32.38 13.31 -9.51
CA GLU A 313 32.91 13.50 -8.15
C GLU A 313 32.71 14.93 -7.64
N LYS A 314 32.76 15.93 -8.53
CA LYS A 314 32.47 17.33 -8.18
C LYS A 314 31.06 17.49 -7.59
N TYR A 315 30.03 16.94 -8.25
CA TYR A 315 28.66 17.05 -7.72
C TYR A 315 28.45 16.18 -6.49
N VAL A 316 29.03 14.97 -6.46
CA VAL A 316 28.99 14.12 -5.25
C VAL A 316 29.58 14.88 -4.06
N ARG A 317 30.76 15.50 -4.22
CA ARG A 317 31.42 16.29 -3.19
C ARG A 317 30.53 17.42 -2.66
N ILE A 318 29.93 18.19 -3.57
CA ILE A 318 29.03 19.30 -3.22
C ILE A 318 27.86 18.80 -2.36
N GLN A 319 27.28 17.65 -2.73
CA GLN A 319 26.11 17.10 -2.06
C GLN A 319 26.45 16.43 -0.71
N VAL A 320 27.62 15.80 -0.60
CA VAL A 320 28.15 15.30 0.68
C VAL A 320 28.32 16.45 1.67
N VAL A 321 29.03 17.50 1.26
CA VAL A 321 29.24 18.69 2.11
C VAL A 321 27.90 19.38 2.43
N TRP A 322 26.96 19.42 1.49
CA TRP A 322 25.62 19.95 1.72
C TRP A 322 24.88 19.17 2.81
N ALA A 323 24.84 17.83 2.71
CA ALA A 323 24.15 16.97 3.67
C ALA A 323 24.79 17.06 5.06
N LEU A 324 26.12 17.03 5.13
CA LEU A 324 26.88 17.20 6.37
C LEU A 324 26.59 18.55 7.03
N ASN A 325 26.65 19.66 6.28
CA ASN A 325 26.31 21.00 6.80
C ASN A 325 24.86 21.12 7.28
N LYS A 326 23.92 20.37 6.69
CA LYS A 326 22.53 20.34 7.17
C LYS A 326 22.39 19.64 8.52
N THR A 327 23.23 18.64 8.78
CA THR A 327 23.25 17.90 10.04
C THR A 327 24.05 18.63 11.12
N ASN A 328 25.20 19.22 10.79
CA ASN A 328 26.04 19.96 11.73
C ASN A 328 26.75 21.14 11.04
N PRO A 329 26.14 22.34 11.01
CA PRO A 329 26.63 23.47 10.23
C PRO A 329 27.93 24.09 10.74
N ASP A 330 28.34 23.79 11.98
CA ASP A 330 29.52 24.39 12.62
C ASP A 330 30.79 23.53 12.49
N ALA A 331 30.70 22.34 11.90
CA ALA A 331 31.83 21.44 11.71
C ALA A 331 32.67 21.79 10.47
N ASP A 332 33.95 21.42 10.50
CA ASP A 332 34.85 21.54 9.35
C ASP A 332 34.80 20.26 8.50
N TYR A 333 34.39 20.42 7.24
CA TYR A 333 34.26 19.34 6.25
C TYR A 333 35.33 19.42 5.16
N SER A 334 36.41 20.17 5.36
CA SER A 334 37.52 20.30 4.40
C SER A 334 38.19 18.97 4.05
N TYR A 335 38.14 17.97 4.94
CA TYR A 335 38.64 16.60 4.64
C TYR A 335 37.96 15.99 3.42
N VAL A 336 36.70 16.39 3.15
CA VAL A 336 35.96 15.89 2.00
C VAL A 336 36.65 16.30 0.71
N ASP A 337 37.33 17.45 0.64
CA ASP A 337 38.06 17.90 -0.56
C ASP A 337 39.22 16.99 -0.95
N ASP A 338 39.80 16.28 0.02
CA ASP A 338 40.93 15.36 -0.19
C ASP A 338 40.48 13.95 -0.66
N LEU A 339 39.19 13.64 -0.58
CA LEU A 339 38.64 12.34 -1.01
C LEU A 339 38.49 12.27 -2.53
N SER A 340 38.79 11.12 -3.13
CA SER A 340 38.57 10.84 -4.56
C SER A 340 38.33 9.35 -4.80
N GLY A 341 37.78 9.00 -5.96
CA GLY A 341 37.45 7.63 -6.32
C GLY A 341 36.63 6.94 -5.24
N ASP A 342 36.92 5.66 -4.98
CA ASP A 342 36.18 4.82 -4.03
C ASP A 342 36.08 5.42 -2.62
N ALA A 343 37.08 6.20 -2.18
CA ALA A 343 37.04 6.83 -0.86
C ALA A 343 35.95 7.92 -0.78
N LEU A 344 35.78 8.72 -1.83
CA LEU A 344 34.71 9.72 -1.90
C LEU A 344 33.33 9.06 -1.99
N TYR A 345 33.19 8.00 -2.79
CA TYR A 345 31.91 7.31 -2.92
C TYR A 345 31.53 6.54 -1.66
N ALA A 346 32.50 5.95 -0.94
CA ALA A 346 32.23 5.30 0.35
C ALA A 346 31.77 6.31 1.42
N GLU A 347 32.40 7.49 1.47
CA GLU A 347 31.94 8.59 2.33
C GLU A 347 30.53 9.04 1.93
N ALA A 348 30.29 9.20 0.62
CA ALA A 348 28.99 9.63 0.11
C ALA A 348 27.88 8.64 0.43
N ASP A 349 28.11 7.33 0.28
CA ASP A 349 27.14 6.29 0.66
C ASP A 349 26.74 6.41 2.14
N GLN A 350 27.71 6.61 3.03
CA GLN A 350 27.43 6.75 4.46
C GLN A 350 26.64 8.02 4.77
N VAL A 351 27.08 9.16 4.23
CA VAL A 351 26.45 10.47 4.47
C VAL A 351 25.05 10.53 3.87
N TYR A 352 24.87 10.07 2.63
CA TYR A 352 23.57 10.06 1.96
C TYR A 352 22.59 9.16 2.69
N ASN A 353 23.00 7.93 3.03
CA ASN A 353 22.12 7.01 3.75
C ASN A 353 21.73 7.54 5.12
N ALA A 354 22.68 8.08 5.89
CA ALA A 354 22.40 8.64 7.21
C ALA A 354 21.44 9.84 7.13
N PHE A 355 21.68 10.76 6.20
CA PHE A 355 20.81 11.93 6.01
C PHE A 355 19.42 11.53 5.53
N TRP A 356 19.35 10.62 4.56
CA TRP A 356 18.08 10.12 4.01
C TRP A 356 17.24 9.40 5.06
N GLN A 357 17.81 8.44 5.79
CA GLN A 357 17.10 7.70 6.85
C GLN A 357 16.53 8.63 7.93
N ALA A 358 17.28 9.68 8.28
CA ALA A 358 16.84 10.66 9.28
C ALA A 358 15.73 11.61 8.78
N ASN A 359 15.53 11.77 7.46
CA ASN A 359 14.66 12.82 6.91
C ASN A 359 13.64 12.32 5.85
N MET A 360 13.61 11.03 5.54
CA MET A 360 12.75 10.46 4.47
C MET A 360 11.26 10.74 4.70
N LEU A 361 10.80 10.72 5.95
CA LEU A 361 9.41 10.97 6.31
C LEU A 361 9.01 12.45 6.19
N ASN A 362 9.99 13.36 6.11
CA ASN A 362 9.78 14.78 5.79
C ASN A 362 9.88 15.09 4.28
N GLY A 363 9.95 14.05 3.44
CA GLY A 363 10.02 14.20 1.99
C GLY A 363 11.44 14.29 1.43
N THR A 364 12.48 13.98 2.22
CA THR A 364 13.83 13.83 1.66
C THR A 364 13.90 12.55 0.83
N THR A 365 14.26 12.69 -0.44
CA THR A 365 14.47 11.54 -1.34
C THR A 365 15.94 11.18 -1.46
N CYS A 366 16.20 9.94 -1.89
CA CYS A 366 17.52 9.51 -2.29
C CYS A 366 17.88 9.97 -3.72
N ASP A 367 17.78 11.28 -3.98
CA ASP A 367 18.19 11.87 -5.27
C ASP A 367 19.49 12.65 -5.14
N PHE A 368 19.60 13.50 -4.11
CA PHE A 368 20.76 14.38 -3.88
C PHE A 368 21.21 15.07 -5.18
N ALA A 369 20.27 15.75 -5.85
CA ALA A 369 20.47 16.39 -7.15
C ALA A 369 21.00 15.43 -8.23
N GLY A 370 20.42 14.22 -8.28
CA GLY A 370 20.77 13.14 -9.19
C GLY A 370 22.12 12.46 -8.93
N THR A 371 22.73 12.66 -7.76
CA THR A 371 24.01 12.02 -7.38
C THR A 371 23.85 10.77 -6.54
N ALA A 372 22.64 10.47 -6.06
CA ALA A 372 22.33 9.27 -5.30
C ALA A 372 21.23 8.42 -5.96
N GLU A 373 21.14 7.17 -5.55
CA GLU A 373 20.07 6.24 -5.90
C GLU A 373 19.83 5.24 -4.76
N LEU A 374 18.61 4.69 -4.71
CA LEU A 374 18.29 3.61 -3.79
C LEU A 374 18.84 2.28 -4.31
N GLU A 375 19.61 1.61 -3.47
CA GLU A 375 20.04 0.23 -3.66
C GLU A 375 19.28 -0.68 -2.70
N PHE A 376 18.95 -1.89 -3.16
CA PHE A 376 18.29 -2.92 -2.38
C PHE A 376 19.27 -4.08 -2.19
N SER A 377 19.48 -4.48 -0.95
CA SER A 377 20.25 -5.66 -0.60
C SER A 377 19.32 -6.78 -0.10
N ASP A 378 19.48 -7.99 -0.64
CA ASP A 378 18.81 -9.19 -0.17
C ASP A 378 19.43 -9.76 1.13
N ASP A 379 20.55 -9.21 1.60
CA ASP A 379 21.20 -9.58 2.86
C ASP A 379 20.44 -8.97 4.05
N TYR A 380 19.28 -9.54 4.38
CA TYR A 380 18.47 -9.18 5.54
C TYR A 380 18.91 -10.01 6.76
N GLU A 381 19.37 -9.36 7.84
CA GLU A 381 19.44 -9.98 9.16
C GLU A 381 18.07 -9.84 9.85
N GLU A 382 17.42 -10.98 10.09
CA GLU A 382 16.13 -11.07 10.78
C GLU A 382 16.30 -10.60 12.23
N GLY A 383 15.81 -9.39 12.54
CA GLY A 383 15.65 -8.92 13.90
C GLY A 383 14.39 -9.54 14.52
N ASP A 384 14.55 -10.23 15.65
CA ASP A 384 13.49 -10.86 16.45
C ASP A 384 12.61 -9.82 17.20
N ASP A 385 12.23 -8.72 16.56
CA ASP A 385 11.34 -7.72 17.12
C ASP A 385 9.90 -7.99 16.65
N GLU A 386 9.15 -8.74 17.48
CA GLU A 386 7.69 -8.82 17.44
C GLU A 386 7.17 -7.39 17.72
N PHE A 387 7.04 -6.59 16.66
CA PHE A 387 6.57 -5.22 16.75
C PHE A 387 5.13 -5.23 17.24
N ASP A 388 4.92 -4.64 18.41
CA ASP A 388 3.62 -4.53 19.06
C ASP A 388 2.66 -3.66 18.23
N ASP A 389 1.68 -4.31 17.63
CA ASP A 389 0.65 -3.71 16.79
C ASP A 389 -0.40 -2.90 17.60
N THR A 390 -0.30 -2.81 18.94
CA THR A 390 -1.36 -2.28 19.82
C THR A 390 -1.27 -0.78 20.16
N TRP A 391 -0.83 0.07 19.23
CA TRP A 391 -0.90 1.52 19.48
C TRP A 391 -2.36 2.01 19.52
N THR A 392 -2.77 2.57 20.66
CA THR A 392 -3.96 3.43 20.77
C THR A 392 -3.54 4.89 20.99
N PRO A 393 -4.33 5.90 20.57
CA PRO A 393 -3.90 7.30 20.57
C PRO A 393 -3.59 7.94 21.93
N ASP A 394 -3.76 7.23 23.05
CA ASP A 394 -3.77 7.80 24.41
C ASP A 394 -2.58 7.42 25.30
N ASP A 395 -1.54 6.73 24.80
CA ASP A 395 -0.46 6.28 25.68
C ASP A 395 0.61 7.37 25.95
N THR A 396 0.26 8.29 26.85
CA THR A 396 1.26 9.00 27.67
C THR A 396 1.49 8.22 28.95
N GLY A 397 2.40 7.25 28.91
CA GLY A 397 3.22 6.78 30.03
C GLY A 397 2.50 6.23 31.26
N ASN A 398 2.54 4.90 31.41
CA ASN A 398 3.13 4.24 32.58
C ASN A 398 3.19 2.73 32.33
N GLY A 399 4.40 2.18 32.37
CA GLY A 399 4.61 0.74 32.23
C GLY A 399 4.17 -0.04 33.46
N GLU A 400 3.75 -1.27 33.22
CA GLU A 400 3.88 -2.42 34.12
C GLU A 400 3.95 -3.68 33.24
N ASP A 401 5.16 -4.15 32.99
CA ASP A 401 5.44 -5.45 32.36
C ASP A 401 5.05 -6.58 33.32
N ASP A 402 4.29 -7.57 32.84
CA ASP A 402 4.37 -8.94 33.36
C ASP A 402 3.98 -9.96 32.29
N ASP A 403 4.50 -11.18 32.46
CA ASP A 403 4.29 -12.42 31.70
C ASP A 403 5.21 -12.69 30.49
N THR A 404 6.50 -12.91 30.78
CA THR A 404 7.37 -13.68 29.88
C THR A 404 7.03 -15.18 29.96
N VAL A 405 6.49 -15.76 28.90
CA VAL A 405 6.36 -17.22 28.74
C VAL A 405 7.74 -17.85 28.60
N SER A 406 8.05 -18.82 29.47
CA SER A 406 9.34 -19.51 29.50
C SER A 406 9.57 -20.35 28.24
N LYS A 407 10.80 -20.35 27.71
CA LYS A 407 11.24 -21.21 26.58
C LYS A 407 10.91 -22.70 26.79
N HIS A 408 10.76 -23.15 28.03
CA HIS A 408 10.34 -24.52 28.34
C HIS A 408 8.88 -24.80 27.91
N ASP A 409 7.99 -23.82 28.01
CA ASP A 409 6.58 -23.98 27.68
C ASP A 409 6.36 -24.04 26.16
N ALA A 410 7.12 -23.26 25.40
CA ALA A 410 7.12 -23.31 23.93
C ALA A 410 7.60 -24.68 23.40
N VAL A 411 8.68 -25.21 23.98
CA VAL A 411 9.22 -26.53 23.60
C VAL A 411 8.25 -27.66 23.98
N MET A 412 7.64 -27.60 25.18
CA MET A 412 6.66 -28.60 25.59
C MET A 412 5.39 -28.55 24.73
N THR A 413 4.94 -27.35 24.35
CA THR A 413 3.78 -27.17 23.47
C THR A 413 4.06 -27.71 22.08
N GLY A 414 5.26 -27.47 21.55
CA GLY A 414 5.71 -28.04 20.28
C GLY A 414 5.76 -29.57 20.28
N PHE A 415 6.31 -30.18 21.34
CA PHE A 415 6.35 -31.64 21.48
C PHE A 415 4.97 -32.28 21.60
N ILE A 416 4.06 -31.67 22.37
CA ILE A 416 2.69 -32.15 22.51
C ILE A 416 1.93 -32.01 21.17
N GLY A 417 2.08 -30.89 20.48
CA GLY A 417 1.47 -30.66 19.17
C GLY A 417 1.91 -31.70 18.13
N LEU A 418 3.20 -32.05 18.12
CA LEU A 418 3.76 -33.04 17.20
C LEU A 418 3.24 -34.46 17.50
N LEU A 419 3.14 -34.83 18.79
CA LEU A 419 2.56 -36.12 19.20
C LEU A 419 1.08 -36.23 18.84
N VAL A 420 0.30 -35.17 19.08
CA VAL A 420 -1.13 -35.13 18.75
C VAL A 420 -1.32 -35.16 17.23
N GLY A 421 -0.53 -34.41 16.47
CA GLY A 421 -0.54 -34.41 15.01
C GLY A 421 -0.21 -35.78 14.41
N CYS A 422 0.83 -36.45 14.92
CA CYS A 422 1.18 -37.82 14.50
C CYS A 422 0.07 -38.83 14.84
N LEU A 423 -0.56 -38.72 16.01
CA LEU A 423 -1.64 -39.61 16.42
C LEU A 423 -2.88 -39.43 15.53
N ILE A 424 -3.27 -38.17 15.27
CA ILE A 424 -4.39 -37.85 14.38
C ILE A 424 -4.10 -38.32 12.96
N GLY A 425 -2.90 -38.03 12.43
CA GLY A 425 -2.47 -38.49 11.10
C GLY A 425 -2.48 -40.01 10.97
N PHE A 426 -2.04 -40.73 12.01
CA PHE A 426 -2.10 -42.20 12.06
C PHE A 426 -3.54 -42.72 12.05
N ILE A 427 -4.44 -42.12 12.85
CA ILE A 427 -5.86 -42.50 12.90
C ILE A 427 -6.53 -42.24 11.54
N ILE A 428 -6.26 -41.10 10.91
CA ILE A 428 -6.78 -40.76 9.57
C ILE A 428 -6.26 -41.77 8.55
N ALA A 429 -4.95 -42.03 8.51
CA ALA A 429 -4.35 -42.98 7.57
C ALA A 429 -4.91 -44.40 7.74
N MET A 430 -5.15 -44.82 8.99
CA MET A 430 -5.80 -46.10 9.28
C MET A 430 -7.25 -46.16 8.81
N LYS A 431 -7.98 -45.03 8.75
CA LYS A 431 -9.38 -44.97 8.31
C LYS A 431 -9.55 -44.74 6.81
N SER A 432 -8.65 -43.99 6.18
CA SER A 432 -8.76 -43.61 4.76
C SER A 432 -8.05 -44.58 3.81
N SER A 433 -7.02 -45.29 4.28
CA SER A 433 -6.24 -46.20 3.43
C SER A 433 -6.35 -47.66 3.87
N ARG A 434 -7.05 -48.47 3.06
CA ARG A 434 -7.24 -49.90 3.31
C ARG A 434 -5.91 -50.68 3.27
N SER A 435 -5.01 -50.33 2.35
CA SER A 435 -3.71 -50.99 2.23
C SER A 435 -2.80 -50.70 3.43
N PHE A 436 -2.82 -49.45 3.93
CA PHE A 436 -2.09 -49.06 5.14
C PHE A 436 -2.64 -49.78 6.38
N ASN A 437 -3.97 -49.80 6.56
CA ASN A 437 -4.62 -50.49 7.68
C ASN A 437 -4.27 -51.99 7.75
N VAL A 438 -4.32 -52.67 6.60
CA VAL A 438 -3.97 -54.10 6.49
C VAL A 438 -2.47 -54.33 6.74
N ALA A 439 -1.60 -53.46 6.22
CA ALA A 439 -0.15 -53.57 6.40
C ALA A 439 0.25 -53.42 7.88
N VAL A 440 -0.30 -52.41 8.59
CA VAL A 440 -0.03 -52.16 10.02
C VAL A 440 -0.50 -53.32 10.89
N ARG A 441 -1.68 -53.89 10.60
CA ARG A 441 -2.22 -55.05 11.35
C ARG A 441 -1.46 -56.35 11.10
N ARG A 442 -0.81 -56.48 9.93
CA ARG A 442 0.04 -57.63 9.59
C ARG A 442 1.46 -57.51 10.12
N SER A 443 1.99 -56.29 10.26
CA SER A 443 3.42 -56.08 10.52
C SER A 443 3.81 -56.25 11.97
N VAL A 444 3.06 -55.72 12.96
CA VAL A 444 3.41 -55.93 14.39
C VAL A 444 2.19 -55.68 15.29
N MET A 445 1.53 -56.74 15.77
CA MET A 445 0.75 -56.65 17.01
C MET A 445 0.95 -57.91 17.86
N PRO A 446 1.36 -57.77 19.13
CA PRO A 446 1.35 -58.87 20.08
C PRO A 446 -0.04 -59.49 20.14
N SER A 447 -0.13 -60.81 20.34
CA SER A 447 -1.39 -61.56 20.39
C SER A 447 -2.40 -61.02 21.41
N SER A 448 -1.96 -60.26 22.42
CA SER A 448 -2.81 -59.59 23.40
C SER A 448 -3.62 -58.41 22.85
N MET A 449 -3.17 -57.75 21.77
CA MET A 449 -3.85 -56.57 21.21
C MET A 449 -4.86 -56.90 20.10
N LYS A 450 -4.82 -58.14 19.58
CA LYS A 450 -5.72 -58.61 18.51
C LYS A 450 -7.19 -58.71 18.95
N ASN A 451 -7.46 -58.74 20.26
CA ASN A 451 -8.80 -58.84 20.84
C ASN A 451 -9.29 -57.53 21.49
N SER A 452 -8.57 -56.42 21.33
CA SER A 452 -9.01 -55.11 21.85
C SER A 452 -10.16 -54.53 21.00
N GLU A 453 -11.23 -54.06 21.64
CA GLU A 453 -12.41 -53.44 21.01
C GLU A 453 -12.06 -52.23 20.14
N VAL A 454 -10.90 -51.60 20.41
CA VAL A 454 -10.33 -50.49 19.63
C VAL A 454 -10.01 -50.90 18.19
N PHE A 455 -9.81 -52.20 17.90
CA PHE A 455 -9.41 -52.69 16.57
C PHE A 455 -10.40 -53.65 15.91
N THR A 456 -11.38 -54.19 16.63
CA THR A 456 -12.26 -55.26 16.13
C THR A 456 -13.74 -54.87 16.06
N SER A 457 -14.17 -53.80 16.75
CA SER A 457 -15.58 -53.38 16.74
C SER A 457 -15.95 -52.53 15.52
N ASN A 458 -17.22 -52.53 15.13
CA ASN A 458 -17.75 -51.66 14.06
C ASN A 458 -17.65 -50.16 14.41
N ASN A 459 -17.41 -49.81 15.67
CA ASN A 459 -17.18 -48.44 16.15
C ASN A 459 -15.71 -48.18 16.52
N SER A 460 -14.79 -48.97 15.96
CA SER A 460 -13.35 -48.84 16.20
C SER A 460 -12.84 -47.43 15.87
N LEU A 461 -12.13 -46.81 16.82
CA LEU A 461 -11.54 -45.48 16.66
C LEU A 461 -10.55 -45.42 15.49
N VAL A 462 -9.91 -46.56 15.19
CA VAL A 462 -8.86 -46.72 14.17
C VAL A 462 -9.38 -47.44 12.90
N GLY A 463 -10.68 -47.73 12.85
CA GLY A 463 -11.35 -48.40 11.73
C GLY A 463 -11.12 -49.91 11.67
N SER A 464 -11.97 -50.66 10.97
CA SER A 464 -11.86 -52.12 10.80
C SER A 464 -11.59 -52.52 9.35
N GLU A 465 -11.05 -53.72 9.09
CA GLU A 465 -10.80 -54.24 7.73
C GLU A 465 -12.07 -54.31 6.85
N LYS A 466 -13.26 -54.21 7.48
CA LYS A 466 -14.58 -54.28 6.83
C LYS A 466 -15.32 -52.95 6.79
N MET A 467 -14.77 -51.85 7.31
CA MET A 467 -15.44 -50.54 7.27
C MET A 467 -15.45 -49.94 5.84
N PRO A 468 -16.54 -49.28 5.43
CA PRO A 468 -16.58 -48.52 4.17
C PRO A 468 -15.65 -47.30 4.27
N MET A 469 -14.98 -46.97 3.16
CA MET A 469 -14.03 -45.85 3.10
C MET A 469 -14.77 -44.53 3.34
N ILE A 470 -14.16 -43.64 4.12
CA ILE A 470 -14.56 -42.24 4.19
C ILE A 470 -14.09 -41.62 2.86
N VAL A 471 -15.02 -41.27 1.98
CA VAL A 471 -14.74 -40.57 0.72
C VAL A 471 -14.42 -39.12 1.01
#